data_AF-A0AAN7HZZ7-F1
#
_entry.id   AF-A0AAN7HZZ7-F1
#
_cell.length_a   1.000
_cell.length_b   1.000
_cell.length_c   1.000
_cell.angle_alpha   90.00
_cell.angle_beta   90.00
_cell.angle_gamma   90.00
#
_symmetry.space_group_name_H-M   'P 1'
#
loop_
_entity.id
_entity.type
_entity.pdbx_description
1 polymer ?
#
loop_
_entity_poly.entity_id
_entity_poly.type
_entity_poly.pdbx_seq_one_letter_code
_entity_poly.pdbx_strand_id
1 'polypeptide(L)'
;MRRSRAWSARGTQAVIESPSARAVSHTVIGAVSAIGVVNVSLRDPGNVKERKVVGAKKRKAPGNNGSAIPKGTTSGHCLQFISDTLDIMDEFPNMKGYHIVMDNVPIHSPAIVDPVIVERGYIPVYLPPYSPELKPIEMFWKVLKDRVRRGKLNNVETLTSRIIEGSEDIPVEHLQHFIQHSIDCFPKCLNKEPLQFI
;
A
#
# COMPACT_ATOMS: atom_id res chain seq x y z
N MET A 1 -3.64 -15.39 1.34
CA MET A 1 -4.60 -16.20 2.13
C MET A 1 -3.80 -17.28 2.86
N ARG A 2 -3.80 -17.37 4.21
CA ARG A 2 -3.19 -18.53 4.88
C ARG A 2 -4.05 -19.73 4.52
N ARG A 3 -3.46 -20.83 4.03
CA ARG A 3 -4.23 -22.07 3.86
C ARG A 3 -4.72 -22.48 5.25
N SER A 4 -6.03 -22.52 5.46
CA SER A 4 -6.59 -23.23 6.60
C SER A 4 -6.20 -24.69 6.44
N ARG A 5 -5.42 -25.21 7.39
CA ARG A 5 -5.15 -26.65 7.48
C ARG A 5 -6.16 -27.20 8.45
N ALA A 6 -7.06 -28.06 7.96
CA ALA A 6 -7.93 -28.85 8.81
C ALA A 6 -7.42 -30.29 8.83
N TRP A 7 -7.51 -30.90 10.00
CA TRP A 7 -7.20 -32.31 10.22
C TRP A 7 -8.51 -33.06 10.46
N SER A 8 -8.64 -34.25 9.89
CA SER A 8 -9.75 -35.15 10.16
C SER A 8 -9.23 -36.53 10.56
N ALA A 9 -10.07 -37.31 11.24
CA ALA A 9 -9.75 -38.69 11.59
C ALA A 9 -9.56 -39.53 10.32
N ARG A 10 -8.79 -40.61 10.43
CA ARG A 10 -8.53 -41.53 9.31
C ARG A 10 -9.86 -42.07 8.77
N GLY A 11 -10.13 -41.82 7.50
CA GLY A 11 -11.37 -42.26 6.82
C GLY A 11 -12.50 -41.23 6.80
N THR A 12 -12.33 -40.03 7.39
CA THR A 12 -13.32 -38.94 7.30
C THR A 12 -12.78 -37.76 6.49
N GLN A 13 -13.67 -37.08 5.76
CA GLN A 13 -13.29 -35.92 4.96
C GLN A 13 -13.03 -34.70 5.87
N ALA A 14 -11.90 -34.04 5.67
CA ALA A 14 -11.66 -32.73 6.26
C ALA A 14 -12.58 -31.70 5.60
N VAL A 15 -13.56 -31.20 6.36
CA VAL A 15 -14.46 -30.13 5.92
C VAL A 15 -13.86 -28.80 6.38
N ILE A 16 -13.68 -27.87 5.44
CA ILE A 16 -13.20 -26.52 5.71
C ILE A 16 -14.27 -25.56 5.25
N GLU A 17 -14.85 -24.80 6.19
CA GLU A 17 -15.61 -23.60 5.84
C GLU A 17 -14.63 -22.49 5.46
N SER A 18 -14.58 -22.14 4.18
CA SER A 18 -13.83 -20.99 3.71
C SER A 18 -14.73 -19.75 3.75
N PRO A 19 -14.38 -18.69 4.50
CA PRO A 19 -15.08 -17.42 4.40
C PRO A 19 -15.06 -16.92 2.94
N SER A 20 -16.17 -16.32 2.49
CA SER A 20 -16.25 -15.69 1.17
C SER A 20 -15.06 -14.74 0.94
N ALA A 21 -14.41 -14.86 -0.22
CA ALA A 21 -13.34 -13.95 -0.62
C ALA A 21 -13.86 -12.53 -0.97
N ARG A 22 -15.18 -12.32 -0.99
CA ARG A 22 -15.78 -10.99 -1.17
C ARG A 22 -15.79 -10.25 0.16
N ALA A 23 -14.74 -9.48 0.38
CA ALA A 23 -14.64 -8.50 1.45
C ALA A 23 -14.46 -7.09 0.87
N VAL A 24 -14.72 -6.07 1.68
CA VAL A 24 -14.42 -4.68 1.31
C VAL A 24 -12.89 -4.51 1.30
N SER A 25 -12.32 -4.24 0.13
CA SER A 25 -10.90 -3.92 -0.04
C SER A 25 -10.65 -2.47 0.35
N HIS A 26 -9.70 -2.25 1.25
CA HIS A 26 -9.24 -0.90 1.61
C HIS A 26 -7.91 -0.62 0.92
N THR A 27 -7.71 0.63 0.49
CA THR A 27 -6.45 1.08 -0.10
C THR A 27 -5.67 1.86 0.95
N VAL A 28 -4.42 1.50 1.16
CA VAL A 28 -3.48 2.23 2.02
C VAL A 28 -2.37 2.79 1.14
N ILE A 29 -1.99 4.04 1.38
CA ILE A 29 -0.80 4.66 0.79
C ILE A 29 0.14 4.99 1.96
N GLY A 30 1.44 4.82 1.77
CA GLY A 30 2.41 5.05 2.83
C GLY A 30 3.75 5.55 2.31
N ALA A 31 4.49 6.22 3.19
CA ALA A 31 5.84 6.71 3.00
C ALA A 31 6.66 6.36 4.24
N VAL A 32 7.87 5.82 4.03
CA VAL A 32 8.77 5.36 5.10
C VAL A 32 10.19 5.87 4.84
N SER A 33 10.94 6.05 5.91
CA SER A 33 12.33 6.51 5.93
C SER A 33 13.14 5.66 6.90
N ALA A 34 14.48 5.77 6.84
CA ALA A 34 15.39 5.11 7.77
C ALA A 34 15.26 5.64 9.21
N ILE A 35 14.54 6.75 9.39
CA ILE A 35 14.27 7.38 10.69
C ILE A 35 12.93 6.91 11.26
N GLY A 36 11.99 6.45 10.42
CA GLY A 36 10.64 6.13 10.86
C GLY A 36 9.62 6.04 9.73
N VAL A 37 8.40 5.68 10.09
CA VAL A 37 7.23 5.81 9.21
C VAL A 37 6.89 7.30 9.12
N VAL A 38 6.82 7.84 7.90
CA VAL A 38 6.61 9.28 7.68
C VAL A 38 5.11 9.60 7.59
N ASN A 39 4.38 8.84 6.77
CA ASN A 39 2.95 9.02 6.58
C ASN A 39 2.31 7.69 6.18
N VAL A 40 1.18 7.32 6.77
CA VAL A 40 0.34 6.19 6.34
C VAL A 40 -1.11 6.65 6.30
N SER A 41 -1.71 6.64 5.12
CA SER A 41 -3.07 7.11 4.88
C SER A 41 -3.96 5.98 4.38
N LEU A 42 -5.10 5.78 5.05
CA LEU A 42 -6.15 4.85 4.63
C LEU A 42 -7.18 5.61 3.78
N ARG A 43 -7.53 5.03 2.63
CA ARG A 43 -8.60 5.56 1.79
C ARG A 43 -9.89 4.80 2.00
N ASP A 44 -10.98 5.55 2.14
CA ASP A 44 -12.31 4.97 2.23
C ASP A 44 -12.64 4.17 0.96
N PRO A 45 -13.14 2.94 1.10
CA PRO A 45 -13.61 2.14 -0.02
C PRO A 45 -14.87 2.80 -0.57
N GLY A 46 -14.73 3.54 -1.68
CA GLY A 46 -15.85 4.24 -2.31
C GLY A 46 -17.06 3.33 -2.51
N ASN A 47 -18.21 3.76 -1.99
CA ASN A 47 -19.53 3.10 -1.97
C ASN A 47 -19.62 1.83 -2.83
N VAL A 48 -19.53 0.67 -2.17
CA VAL A 48 -19.87 -0.63 -2.77
C VAL A 48 -21.36 -0.58 -3.12
N LYS A 49 -21.68 -0.28 -4.39
CA LYS A 49 -23.05 -0.48 -4.89
C LYS A 49 -23.39 -1.95 -4.64
N GLU A 50 -24.30 -2.23 -3.70
CA GLU A 50 -24.94 -3.53 -3.56
C GLU A 50 -25.52 -3.92 -4.91
N ARG A 51 -24.85 -4.82 -5.63
CA ARG A 51 -25.43 -5.45 -6.81
C ARG A 51 -26.31 -6.57 -6.29
N LYS A 52 -27.62 -6.32 -6.18
CA LYS A 52 -28.63 -7.37 -6.02
C LYS A 52 -28.38 -8.46 -7.07
N VAL A 53 -28.06 -9.66 -6.61
CA VAL A 53 -28.05 -10.86 -7.44
C VAL A 53 -29.48 -11.36 -7.50
N VAL A 54 -30.18 -11.15 -8.63
CA VAL A 54 -31.14 -12.11 -9.21
C VAL A 54 -31.26 -11.77 -10.71
N GLY A 55 -31.28 -12.80 -11.56
CA GLY A 55 -31.42 -12.66 -13.01
C GLY A 55 -32.61 -11.80 -13.43
N ALA A 56 -32.33 -10.72 -14.16
CA ALA A 56 -33.32 -10.01 -14.97
C ALA A 56 -32.59 -9.28 -16.10
N LYS A 57 -33.03 -9.50 -17.35
CA LYS A 57 -32.55 -8.83 -18.56
C LYS A 57 -32.52 -7.31 -18.36
N LYS A 58 -31.34 -6.71 -18.45
CA LYS A 58 -31.13 -5.27 -18.30
C LYS A 58 -31.66 -4.52 -19.53
N ARG A 59 -32.84 -3.91 -19.42
CA ARG A 59 -33.20 -2.73 -20.22
C ARG A 59 -32.69 -1.48 -19.49
N LYS A 60 -31.99 -0.59 -20.19
CA LYS A 60 -31.54 0.71 -19.67
C LYS A 60 -32.74 1.65 -19.56
N ALA A 61 -33.06 2.13 -18.37
CA ALA A 61 -33.85 3.35 -18.18
C ALA A 61 -32.89 4.57 -18.13
N PRO A 62 -33.29 5.74 -18.65
CA PRO A 62 -32.49 6.96 -18.60
C PRO A 62 -32.70 7.69 -17.26
N GLY A 63 -31.63 8.24 -16.68
CA GLY A 63 -31.70 9.21 -15.59
C GLY A 63 -30.95 8.82 -14.31
N ASN A 64 -29.72 9.32 -14.17
CA ASN A 64 -29.31 10.34 -13.19
C ASN A 64 -27.77 10.34 -13.16
N ASN A 65 -27.15 11.43 -13.63
CA ASN A 65 -25.70 11.58 -13.71
C ASN A 65 -25.12 11.91 -12.31
N GLY A 66 -25.27 11.00 -11.35
CA GLY A 66 -24.38 10.97 -10.20
C GLY A 66 -23.02 10.53 -10.70
N SER A 67 -22.05 11.45 -10.77
CA SER A 67 -20.68 11.11 -11.17
C SER A 67 -20.22 9.89 -10.38
N ALA A 68 -19.84 8.83 -11.08
CA ALA A 68 -19.31 7.66 -10.42
C ALA A 68 -18.00 8.06 -9.76
N ILE A 69 -17.97 8.13 -8.43
CA ILE A 69 -16.74 8.37 -7.68
C ILE A 69 -15.70 7.36 -8.19
N PRO A 70 -14.52 7.81 -8.68
CA PRO A 70 -13.54 6.93 -9.29
C PRO A 70 -13.16 5.79 -8.35
N LYS A 71 -13.22 4.57 -8.88
CA LYS A 71 -12.70 3.38 -8.21
C LYS A 71 -11.19 3.34 -8.41
N GLY A 72 -10.43 3.42 -7.32
CA GLY A 72 -8.96 3.31 -7.31
C GLY A 72 -8.24 4.62 -6.95
N THR A 73 -6.92 4.53 -6.83
CA THR A 73 -6.04 5.68 -6.60
C THR A 73 -5.84 6.41 -7.93
N THR A 74 -6.28 7.66 -8.00
CA THR A 74 -6.03 8.54 -9.15
C THR A 74 -4.73 9.31 -8.94
N SER A 75 -4.18 9.89 -10.00
CA SER A 75 -2.99 10.76 -9.90
C SER A 75 -3.22 11.93 -8.93
N GLY A 76 -4.44 12.47 -8.83
CA GLY A 76 -4.77 13.52 -7.86
C GLY A 76 -4.68 13.05 -6.40
N HIS A 77 -5.09 11.82 -6.09
CA HIS A 77 -4.91 11.27 -4.74
C HIS A 77 -3.44 11.04 -4.40
N CYS A 78 -2.66 10.58 -5.38
CA CYS A 78 -1.23 10.45 -5.21
C CYS A 78 -0.57 11.80 -4.94
N LEU A 79 -0.92 12.82 -5.71
CA LEU A 79 -0.38 14.17 -5.55
C LEU A 79 -0.70 14.75 -4.18
N GLN A 80 -1.94 14.60 -3.72
CA GLN A 80 -2.34 15.04 -2.39
C GLN A 80 -1.52 14.33 -1.31
N PHE A 81 -1.40 13.00 -1.38
CA PHE A 81 -0.60 12.24 -0.43
C PHE A 81 0.88 12.67 -0.41
N ILE A 82 1.45 12.99 -1.58
CA ILE A 82 2.81 13.51 -1.68
C ILE A 82 2.89 14.88 -0.98
N SER A 83 1.96 15.80 -1.26
CA SER A 83 1.92 17.10 -0.58
C SER A 83 1.86 16.94 0.94
N ASP A 84 0.94 16.11 1.44
CA ASP A 84 0.76 15.88 2.88
C ASP A 84 2.03 15.26 3.51
N THR A 85 2.72 14.39 2.76
CA THR A 85 3.97 13.77 3.20
C THR A 85 5.10 14.81 3.26
N LEU A 86 5.19 15.70 2.27
CA LEU A 86 6.18 16.76 2.25
C LEU A 86 5.92 17.79 3.34
N ASP A 87 4.66 18.09 3.66
CA ASP A 87 4.28 18.96 4.78
C ASP A 87 4.85 18.42 6.10
N ILE A 88 4.74 17.10 6.33
CA ILE A 88 5.34 16.44 7.50
C ILE A 88 6.87 16.53 7.44
N MET A 89 7.49 16.23 6.29
CA MET A 89 8.95 16.24 6.15
C MET A 89 9.55 17.64 6.35
N ASP A 90 8.84 18.70 5.96
CA ASP A 90 9.27 20.09 6.10
C ASP A 90 9.40 20.54 7.57
N GLU A 91 8.73 19.85 8.49
CA GLU A 91 8.87 20.05 9.94
C GLU A 91 10.22 19.52 10.49
N PHE A 92 10.95 18.71 9.70
CA PHE A 92 12.20 18.06 10.11
C PHE A 92 13.39 18.60 9.31
N PRO A 93 14.18 19.56 9.85
CA PRO A 93 15.28 20.19 9.10
C PRO A 93 16.35 19.23 8.59
N ASN A 94 16.53 18.09 9.26
CA ASN A 94 17.47 17.04 8.87
C ASN A 94 17.02 16.23 7.64
N MET A 95 15.75 16.34 7.22
CA MET A 95 15.23 15.67 6.02
C MET A 95 15.38 16.50 4.74
N LYS A 96 15.84 17.76 4.83
CA LYS A 96 16.03 18.60 3.64
C LYS A 96 17.00 17.96 2.65
N GLY A 97 16.65 18.02 1.36
CA GLY A 97 17.44 17.43 0.29
C GLY A 97 17.33 15.90 0.19
N TYR A 98 16.39 15.28 0.93
CA TYR A 98 16.13 13.85 0.80
C TYR A 98 15.59 13.50 -0.58
N HIS A 99 15.81 12.24 -0.95
CA HIS A 99 15.31 11.69 -2.19
C HIS A 99 13.93 11.05 -1.95
N ILE A 100 12.95 11.42 -2.77
CA ILE A 100 11.61 10.82 -2.77
C ILE A 100 11.62 9.68 -3.79
N VAL A 101 11.82 8.46 -3.30
CA VAL A 101 11.90 7.26 -4.13
C VAL A 101 10.50 6.71 -4.37
N MET A 102 10.07 6.69 -5.63
CA MET A 102 8.78 6.19 -6.08
C MET A 102 8.96 5.11 -7.14
N ASP A 103 7.93 4.29 -7.35
CA ASP A 103 7.93 3.37 -8.46
C ASP A 103 7.47 4.02 -9.76
N ASN A 104 7.81 3.40 -10.89
CA ASN A 104 7.44 3.92 -12.19
C ASN A 104 6.05 3.41 -12.62
N VAL A 105 5.01 3.87 -11.92
CA VAL A 105 3.61 3.64 -12.30
C VAL A 105 2.94 4.92 -12.82
N PRO A 106 1.94 4.82 -13.71
CA PRO A 106 1.32 6.00 -14.33
C PRO A 106 0.71 7.03 -13.37
N ILE A 107 0.38 6.61 -12.14
CA ILE A 107 -0.16 7.51 -11.11
C ILE A 107 0.89 8.49 -10.58
N HIS A 108 2.18 8.15 -10.68
CA HIS A 108 3.31 9.00 -10.27
C HIS A 108 3.83 9.88 -11.40
N SER A 109 2.92 10.40 -12.25
CA SER A 109 3.26 11.20 -13.44
C SER A 109 4.32 12.27 -13.12
N PRO A 110 5.56 12.14 -13.65
CA PRO A 110 6.67 13.04 -13.32
C PRO A 110 6.33 14.51 -13.62
N ALA A 111 5.62 14.75 -14.73
CA ALA A 111 5.18 16.10 -15.12
C ALA A 111 4.29 16.81 -14.08
N ILE A 112 3.65 16.06 -13.17
CA ILE A 112 2.75 16.59 -12.14
C ILE A 112 3.41 16.55 -10.77
N VAL A 113 4.15 15.48 -10.48
CA VAL A 113 4.71 15.20 -9.16
C VAL A 113 6.05 15.90 -8.95
N ASP A 114 6.94 15.91 -9.95
CA ASP A 114 8.29 16.48 -9.83
C ASP A 114 8.29 17.95 -9.45
N PRO A 115 7.43 18.83 -10.03
CA PRO A 115 7.41 20.24 -9.65
C PRO A 115 7.15 20.43 -8.15
N VAL A 116 6.22 19.67 -7.57
CA VAL A 116 5.86 19.78 -6.14
C VAL A 116 7.01 19.32 -5.24
N ILE A 117 7.72 18.26 -5.63
CA ILE A 117 8.85 17.72 -4.87
C ILE A 117 10.06 18.67 -4.96
N VAL A 118 10.40 19.15 -6.16
CA VAL A 118 11.56 19.99 -6.41
C VAL A 118 11.40 21.39 -5.84
N GLU A 119 10.20 21.97 -5.91
CA GLU A 119 9.90 23.29 -5.32
C GLU A 119 10.19 23.35 -3.82
N ARG A 120 10.00 22.23 -3.11
CA ARG A 120 10.29 22.09 -1.68
C ARG A 120 11.74 21.68 -1.37
N GLY A 121 12.57 21.52 -2.39
CA GLY A 121 14.00 21.20 -2.23
C GLY A 121 14.31 19.72 -2.04
N TYR A 122 13.42 18.82 -2.45
CA TYR A 122 13.64 17.37 -2.46
C TYR A 122 13.94 16.86 -3.87
N ILE A 123 14.43 15.62 -3.98
CA ILE A 123 14.86 15.04 -5.25
C ILE A 123 13.96 13.84 -5.62
N PRO A 124 13.13 13.93 -6.67
CA PRO A 124 12.33 12.79 -7.10
C PRO A 124 13.21 11.71 -7.75
N VAL A 125 12.98 10.45 -7.39
CA VAL A 125 13.69 9.29 -7.96
C VAL A 125 12.68 8.22 -8.34
N TYR A 126 12.76 7.76 -9.59
CA TYR A 126 11.88 6.72 -10.12
C TYR A 126 12.63 5.41 -10.32
N LEU A 127 12.11 4.35 -9.70
CA LEU A 127 12.71 3.02 -9.81
C LEU A 127 12.34 2.34 -11.14
N PRO A 128 13.19 1.41 -11.64
CA PRO A 128 12.87 0.62 -12.81
C PRO A 128 11.51 -0.12 -12.65
N PRO A 129 10.75 -0.27 -13.75
CA PRO A 129 9.50 -1.02 -13.74
C PRO A 129 9.70 -2.45 -13.19
N TYR A 130 8.69 -2.96 -12.50
CA TYR A 130 8.63 -4.34 -12.00
C TYR A 130 9.81 -4.77 -11.12
N SER A 131 10.45 -3.84 -10.40
CA SER A 131 11.59 -4.11 -9.50
C SER A 131 11.21 -3.90 -8.02
N PRO A 132 10.34 -4.75 -7.43
CA PRO A 132 9.92 -4.61 -6.03
C PRO A 132 11.08 -4.77 -5.03
N GLU A 133 12.17 -5.44 -5.42
CA GLU A 133 13.36 -5.63 -4.58
C GLU A 133 14.09 -4.31 -4.29
N LEU A 134 13.92 -3.32 -5.18
CA LEU A 134 14.48 -1.97 -5.02
C LEU A 134 13.54 -1.06 -4.20
N LYS A 135 12.35 -1.53 -3.84
CA LYS A 135 11.32 -0.77 -3.11
C LYS A 135 11.28 -1.20 -1.64
N PRO A 136 11.97 -0.50 -0.72
CA PRO A 136 12.03 -0.90 0.69
C PRO A 136 10.64 -0.95 1.36
N ILE A 137 9.68 -0.16 0.85
CA ILE A 137 8.31 -0.13 1.37
C ILE A 137 7.55 -1.46 1.16
N GLU A 138 7.94 -2.31 0.20
CA GLU A 138 7.30 -3.61 0.00
C GLU A 138 7.54 -4.55 1.19
N MET A 139 8.73 -4.51 1.79
CA MET A 139 9.06 -5.25 3.01
C MET A 139 8.28 -4.70 4.20
N PHE A 140 8.15 -3.38 4.31
CA PHE A 140 7.30 -2.74 5.31
C PHE A 140 5.85 -3.25 5.21
N TRP A 141 5.25 -3.25 4.00
CA TRP A 141 3.91 -3.78 3.81
C TRP A 141 3.78 -5.26 4.15
N LYS A 142 4.80 -6.08 3.83
CA LYS A 142 4.83 -7.50 4.19
C LYS A 142 4.72 -7.67 5.71
N VAL A 143 5.55 -6.96 6.47
CA VAL A 143 5.54 -6.99 7.94
C VAL A 143 4.22 -6.46 8.48
N LEU A 144 3.77 -5.29 8.03
CA LEU A 144 2.53 -4.67 8.51
C LEU A 144 1.31 -5.59 8.26
N LYS A 145 1.19 -6.16 7.06
CA LYS A 145 0.12 -7.12 6.74
C LYS A 145 0.14 -8.32 7.68
N ASP A 146 1.33 -8.85 7.97
CA ASP A 146 1.44 -9.97 8.89
C ASP A 146 1.04 -9.58 10.31
N ARG A 147 1.33 -8.35 10.76
CA ARG A 147 0.85 -7.81 12.04
C ARG A 147 -0.67 -7.70 12.09
N VAL A 148 -1.26 -7.02 11.10
CA VAL A 148 -2.71 -6.78 11.01
C VAL A 148 -3.50 -8.10 10.99
N ARG A 149 -2.90 -9.16 10.44
CA ARG A 149 -3.52 -10.50 10.33
C ARG A 149 -3.47 -11.33 11.62
N ARG A 150 -2.74 -10.93 12.67
CA ARG A 150 -2.49 -11.77 13.87
C ARG A 150 -3.70 -12.00 14.78
N GLY A 151 -4.87 -11.40 14.52
CA GLY A 151 -6.09 -11.66 15.29
C GLY A 151 -7.37 -11.19 14.60
N LYS A 152 -8.53 -11.52 15.16
CA LYS A 152 -9.80 -10.85 14.80
C LYS A 152 -9.76 -9.42 15.34
N LEU A 153 -10.43 -8.48 14.68
CA LEU A 153 -10.67 -7.15 15.25
C LEU A 153 -11.58 -7.31 16.46
N ASN A 154 -11.24 -6.62 17.55
CA ASN A 154 -12.11 -6.54 18.73
C ASN A 154 -13.24 -5.54 18.46
N ASN A 155 -14.30 -5.57 19.27
CA ASN A 155 -15.48 -4.70 19.05
C ASN A 155 -15.19 -3.19 19.12
N VAL A 156 -14.06 -2.80 19.70
CA VAL A 156 -13.62 -1.40 19.87
C VAL A 156 -12.62 -1.00 18.78
N GLU A 157 -12.07 -1.96 18.06
CA GLU A 157 -10.95 -1.75 17.14
C GLU A 157 -11.45 -1.67 15.69
N THR A 158 -10.94 -0.70 14.95
CA THR A 158 -11.21 -0.57 13.51
C THR A 158 -10.02 -1.11 12.71
N LEU A 159 -10.25 -1.46 11.44
CA LEU A 159 -9.13 -1.82 10.56
C LEU A 159 -8.12 -0.66 10.46
N THR A 160 -8.61 0.58 10.46
CA THR A 160 -7.80 1.80 10.44
C THR A 160 -6.89 1.89 11.67
N SER A 161 -7.44 1.77 12.88
CA SER A 161 -6.65 1.86 14.12
C SER A 161 -5.58 0.77 14.16
N ARG A 162 -5.93 -0.46 13.79
CA ARG A 162 -4.95 -1.57 13.71
C ARG A 162 -3.83 -1.31 12.72
N ILE A 163 -4.12 -0.67 11.59
CA ILE A 163 -3.10 -0.35 10.58
C ILE A 163 -2.16 0.73 11.11
N ILE A 164 -2.72 1.77 11.76
CA ILE A 164 -1.94 2.87 12.35
C ILE A 164 -1.04 2.33 13.47
N GLU A 165 -1.62 1.69 14.49
CA GLU A 165 -0.88 1.08 15.61
C GLU A 165 0.15 0.07 15.10
N GLY A 166 -0.26 -0.80 14.17
CA GLY A 166 0.64 -1.79 13.58
C GLY A 166 1.81 -1.18 12.80
N SER A 167 1.64 0.05 12.27
CA SER A 167 2.70 0.79 11.57
C SER A 167 3.65 1.49 12.53
N GLU A 168 3.13 2.07 13.62
CA GLU A 168 3.90 2.72 14.69
C GLU A 168 4.73 1.71 15.49
N ASP A 169 4.22 0.50 15.68
CA ASP A 169 4.93 -0.58 16.39
C ASP A 169 6.09 -1.20 15.58
N ILE A 170 6.31 -0.81 14.32
CA ILE A 170 7.43 -1.32 13.53
C ILE A 170 8.71 -0.61 14.00
N PRO A 171 9.69 -1.34 14.57
CA PRO A 171 10.91 -0.71 15.06
C PRO A 171 11.67 -0.02 13.93
N VAL A 172 12.32 1.10 14.25
CA VAL A 172 13.11 1.88 13.26
C VAL A 172 14.24 1.03 12.67
N GLU A 173 14.81 0.11 13.45
CA GLU A 173 15.85 -0.81 13.01
C GLU A 173 15.34 -1.72 11.87
N HIS A 174 14.06 -2.10 11.90
CA HIS A 174 13.47 -2.87 10.79
C HIS A 174 13.41 -2.05 9.51
N LEU A 175 13.04 -0.76 9.60
CA LEU A 175 13.01 0.14 8.44
C LEU A 175 14.41 0.34 7.86
N GLN A 176 15.41 0.50 8.72
CA GLN A 176 16.81 0.58 8.32
C GLN A 176 17.25 -0.70 7.59
N HIS A 177 16.91 -1.88 8.12
CA HIS A 177 17.21 -3.15 7.44
C HIS A 177 16.48 -3.31 6.09
N PHE A 178 15.24 -2.83 5.96
CA PHE A 178 14.52 -2.87 4.68
C PHE A 178 15.19 -1.97 3.63
N ILE A 179 15.63 -0.79 4.04
CA ILE A 179 16.35 0.15 3.18
C ILE A 179 17.71 -0.41 2.80
N GLN A 180 18.45 -0.96 3.77
CA GLN A 180 19.75 -1.59 3.51
C GLN A 180 19.63 -2.76 2.52
N HIS A 181 18.60 -3.60 2.69
CA HIS A 181 18.34 -4.69 1.75
C HIS A 181 18.11 -4.20 0.31
N SER A 182 17.36 -3.11 0.14
CA SER A 182 17.18 -2.46 -1.17
C SER A 182 18.51 -1.95 -1.72
N ILE A 183 19.32 -1.27 -0.89
CA ILE A 183 20.66 -0.78 -1.24
C ILE A 183 21.55 -1.93 -1.76
N ASP A 184 21.54 -3.07 -1.08
CA ASP A 184 22.34 -4.25 -1.44
C ASP A 184 21.90 -4.89 -2.78
N CYS A 185 20.67 -4.60 -3.23
CA CYS A 185 20.16 -5.04 -4.53
C CYS A 185 20.57 -4.13 -5.70
N PHE A 186 20.94 -2.86 -5.45
CA PHE A 186 21.30 -1.93 -6.53
C PHE A 186 22.53 -2.38 -7.35
N PRO A 187 23.64 -2.88 -6.76
CA PRO A 187 24.78 -3.35 -7.55
C PRO A 187 24.40 -4.41 -8.59
N LYS A 188 23.55 -5.37 -8.21
CA LYS A 188 23.02 -6.40 -9.12
C LYS A 188 22.20 -5.79 -10.24
N CYS A 189 21.32 -4.84 -9.89
CA CYS A 189 20.52 -4.12 -10.88
C CYS A 189 21.40 -3.34 -11.89
N LEU A 190 22.42 -2.65 -11.40
CA LEU A 190 23.36 -1.88 -12.25
C LEU A 190 24.17 -2.80 -13.17
N ASN A 191 24.54 -3.98 -12.68
CA ASN A 191 25.22 -5.02 -13.46
C ASN A 191 24.29 -5.81 -14.39
N LYS A 192 22.98 -5.50 -14.42
CA LYS A 192 21.95 -6.23 -15.18
C LYS A 192 21.85 -7.71 -14.80
N GLU A 193 22.18 -8.02 -13.55
CA GLU A 193 22.00 -9.35 -13.00
C GLU A 193 20.54 -9.56 -12.57
N PRO A 194 20.00 -10.79 -12.65
CA PRO A 194 18.67 -11.08 -12.16
C PRO A 194 18.52 -10.77 -10.66
N LEU A 195 17.50 -9.99 -10.30
CA LEU A 195 17.10 -9.78 -8.91
C LEU A 195 16.31 -10.99 -8.41
N GLN A 196 16.55 -11.42 -7.17
CA GLN A 196 15.81 -12.52 -6.55
C GLN A 196 14.55 -11.98 -5.89
N PHE A 197 13.39 -12.57 -6.20
CA PHE A 197 12.10 -12.17 -5.62
C PHE A 197 12.05 -12.39 -4.09
N ILE A 198 11.55 -11.38 -3.35
CA ILE A 198 11.35 -11.36 -1.87
C ILE A 198 10.02 -11.98 -1.43
#